data_AF-A0A7X7F315-F1
#
_entry.id   AF-A0A7X7F315-F1
#
_cell.length_a   1.000
_cell.length_b   1.000
_cell.length_c   1.000
_cell.angle_alpha   90.00
_cell.angle_beta   90.00
_cell.angle_gamma   90.00
#
_symmetry.space_group_name_H-M   'P 1'
#
loop_
_entity.id
_entity.type
_entity.pdbx_description
1 polymer ?
#
loop_
_entity_poly.entity_id
_entity_poly.type
_entity_poly.pdbx_seq_one_letter_code
_entity_poly.pdbx_strand_id
1 'polypeptide(L)'
;MFRSSHLPRFVSFVVGMAVFSLAAGAMAQTNWIGAEASNWSDPSNWDNGVPDSTTDATIDADSGFGIGNPILDTDGSAKNLYVGVNADTHLTVGANTLAASVDIYLGEATGTTSTITQSGGTISCNMLYAGSTELNTSGVGNYTMTGGTLTVGILSLGNQGSATFTQSGGVVNNPVGIWLGDAKTENSNGGLPATPGGPGSATYTLSNNAVYNGAVNDISYIAPWGGYGVLTVQDNAIFTNDNMSVDLSWSTVAANAIINVHGNAQMTLTGTLTLAASELTTGTVNQDGGTATIQRIDKGLGAGTYNLTGGTLSVSKVDRMDLVNGGARVNAGETGAVSSLSMGLSGPVSNNIALGKTAEQSSNYSDTWAVASWAVDGQFDTMSHTNYEENAWWKVDLTGDDSNVSIPGIVLTARYDGYTWGLSNFFVRVLDKDGVTVAWQGKFIEDPSEILGAGEDLAITLPTAVDGRYVQVQLD
;
A
#
# COMPACT_ATOMS: atom_id res chain seq x y z
N MET A 1 6.80 -27.77 -47.45
CA MET A 1 6.48 -29.05 -46.78
C MET A 1 5.81 -28.69 -45.47
N PHE A 2 4.47 -28.77 -45.43
CA PHE A 2 3.49 -28.61 -44.33
C PHE A 2 3.83 -27.59 -43.21
N ARG A 3 3.35 -26.33 -43.17
CA ARG A 3 1.99 -25.77 -42.93
C ARG A 3 1.19 -26.44 -41.80
N SER A 4 0.95 -25.70 -40.71
CA SER A 4 -0.37 -25.58 -40.09
C SER A 4 -0.44 -24.37 -39.14
N SER A 5 -1.19 -23.36 -39.58
CA SER A 5 -1.75 -22.22 -38.87
C SER A 5 -3.21 -22.52 -38.57
N HIS A 6 -3.76 -22.32 -37.35
CA HIS A 6 -5.22 -22.12 -37.18
C HIS A 6 -5.58 -21.35 -35.89
N LEU A 7 -6.21 -20.18 -36.10
CA LEU A 7 -7.22 -19.57 -35.23
C LEU A 7 -8.46 -20.49 -35.09
N PRO A 8 -9.33 -20.23 -34.12
CA PRO A 8 -10.74 -20.01 -34.49
C PRO A 8 -11.37 -18.77 -33.83
N ARG A 9 -12.20 -18.07 -34.62
CA ARG A 9 -13.20 -17.09 -34.19
C ARG A 9 -14.55 -17.81 -34.04
N PHE A 10 -15.34 -17.32 -33.08
CA PHE A 10 -16.76 -17.62 -32.83
C PHE A 10 -17.65 -17.70 -34.08
N VAL A 11 -18.55 -18.69 -34.14
CA VAL A 11 -19.88 -18.60 -34.79
C VAL A 11 -20.90 -19.45 -34.01
N SER A 12 -22.09 -18.87 -33.88
CA SER A 12 -23.35 -19.28 -33.25
C SER A 12 -23.81 -20.74 -33.40
N PHE A 13 -24.56 -21.19 -32.39
CA PHE A 13 -25.21 -22.49 -32.27
C PHE A 13 -26.47 -22.58 -33.17
N VAL A 14 -26.52 -23.58 -34.07
CA VAL A 14 -27.76 -24.15 -34.63
C VAL A 14 -27.64 -25.68 -34.66
N VAL A 15 -28.73 -26.34 -34.25
CA VAL A 15 -28.96 -27.77 -33.99
C VAL A 15 -28.59 -28.73 -35.14
N GLY A 16 -28.02 -29.91 -34.82
CA GLY A 16 -27.98 -31.08 -35.70
C GLY A 16 -27.08 -32.26 -35.24
N MET A 17 -27.68 -33.41 -34.95
CA MET A 17 -27.07 -34.70 -34.53
C MET A 17 -25.97 -35.25 -35.46
N ALA A 18 -24.84 -35.73 -34.91
CA ALA A 18 -24.46 -37.16 -34.86
C ALA A 18 -22.96 -37.37 -34.48
N VAL A 19 -22.76 -38.38 -33.64
CA VAL A 19 -21.58 -38.83 -32.90
C VAL A 19 -20.31 -39.09 -33.73
N PHE A 20 -19.20 -38.46 -33.34
CA PHE A 20 -17.86 -39.05 -33.35
C PHE A 20 -17.14 -38.65 -32.05
N SER A 21 -16.96 -39.63 -31.16
CA SER A 21 -16.32 -39.48 -29.86
C SER A 21 -14.81 -39.29 -30.00
N LEU A 22 -14.36 -38.04 -29.90
CA LEU A 22 -13.07 -37.74 -29.25
C LEU A 22 -13.38 -37.39 -27.81
N ALA A 23 -13.06 -38.29 -26.89
CA ALA A 23 -13.02 -37.98 -25.47
C ALA A 23 -11.85 -37.01 -25.22
N ALA A 24 -12.07 -35.72 -25.48
CA ALA A 24 -11.43 -34.69 -24.69
C ALA A 24 -11.95 -34.90 -23.27
N GLY A 25 -11.06 -35.14 -22.30
CA GLY A 25 -11.47 -35.36 -20.92
C GLY A 25 -12.27 -34.15 -20.44
N ALA A 26 -13.59 -34.28 -20.38
CA ALA A 26 -14.44 -33.32 -19.71
C ALA A 26 -13.96 -33.26 -18.26
N MET A 27 -13.63 -32.06 -17.77
CA MET A 27 -13.40 -31.89 -16.34
C MET A 27 -14.67 -32.33 -15.61
N ALA A 28 -14.54 -33.11 -14.54
CA ALA A 28 -15.69 -33.47 -13.73
C ALA A 28 -16.26 -32.19 -13.13
N GLN A 29 -17.48 -31.81 -13.51
CA GLN A 29 -18.21 -30.65 -13.01
C GLN A 29 -19.57 -31.11 -12.50
N THR A 30 -20.03 -30.51 -11.41
CA THR A 30 -21.36 -30.70 -10.86
C THR A 30 -21.98 -29.35 -10.53
N ASN A 31 -23.24 -29.16 -10.91
CA ASN A 31 -23.98 -27.93 -10.75
C ASN A 31 -25.04 -28.09 -9.66
N TRP A 32 -25.17 -27.05 -8.85
CA TRP A 32 -26.23 -26.97 -7.85
C TRP A 32 -27.59 -26.83 -8.54
N ILE A 33 -28.48 -27.77 -8.22
CA ILE A 33 -29.87 -27.80 -8.68
C ILE A 33 -30.86 -27.81 -7.51
N GLY A 34 -30.34 -27.64 -6.29
CA GLY A 34 -31.12 -27.64 -5.05
C GLY A 34 -31.99 -26.41 -4.86
N ALA A 35 -32.98 -26.54 -4.00
CA ALA A 35 -33.84 -25.44 -3.57
C ALA A 35 -33.09 -24.47 -2.62
N GLU A 36 -33.75 -23.36 -2.25
CA GLU A 36 -33.21 -22.44 -1.23
C GLU A 36 -32.99 -23.15 0.11
N ALA A 37 -31.84 -22.86 0.74
CA ALA A 37 -31.49 -23.36 2.06
C ALA A 37 -31.46 -24.89 2.18
N SER A 38 -31.18 -25.61 1.08
CA SER A 38 -31.01 -27.07 1.11
C SER A 38 -29.56 -27.49 1.35
N ASN A 39 -29.41 -28.72 1.81
CA ASN A 39 -28.15 -29.28 2.30
C ASN A 39 -27.17 -29.58 1.16
N TRP A 40 -25.93 -29.12 1.30
CA TRP A 40 -24.81 -29.44 0.40
C TRP A 40 -24.60 -30.95 0.24
N SER A 41 -24.79 -31.70 1.32
CA SER A 41 -24.53 -33.15 1.36
C SER A 41 -25.53 -34.02 0.60
N ASP A 42 -26.68 -33.48 0.18
CA ASP A 42 -27.72 -34.22 -0.50
C ASP A 42 -27.36 -34.37 -1.99
N PRO A 43 -27.12 -35.60 -2.50
CA PRO A 43 -26.77 -35.81 -3.90
C PRO A 43 -27.85 -35.38 -4.88
N SER A 44 -29.12 -35.25 -4.45
CA SER A 44 -30.21 -34.78 -5.30
C SER A 44 -30.17 -33.28 -5.57
N ASN A 45 -29.40 -32.52 -4.78
CA ASN A 45 -29.17 -31.09 -5.01
C ASN A 45 -28.03 -30.83 -6.02
N TRP A 46 -27.45 -31.88 -6.60
CA TRP A 46 -26.34 -31.81 -7.55
C TRP A 46 -26.63 -32.64 -8.80
N ASP A 47 -26.50 -32.05 -9.99
CA ASP A 47 -26.82 -32.73 -11.25
C ASP A 47 -25.90 -33.92 -11.57
N ASN A 48 -24.65 -33.88 -11.09
CA ASN A 48 -23.63 -34.92 -11.27
C ASN A 48 -23.09 -35.43 -9.91
N GLY A 49 -23.90 -35.36 -8.86
CA GLY A 49 -23.55 -35.82 -7.52
C GLY A 49 -22.76 -34.80 -6.69
N VAL A 50 -22.63 -35.08 -5.39
CA VAL A 50 -21.95 -34.18 -4.44
C VAL A 50 -20.49 -33.97 -4.86
N PRO A 51 -20.00 -32.72 -4.98
CA PRO A 51 -18.63 -32.44 -5.39
C PRO A 51 -17.61 -32.99 -4.39
N ASP A 52 -16.42 -33.27 -4.92
CA ASP A 52 -15.23 -33.66 -4.17
C ASP A 52 -14.01 -32.84 -4.63
N SER A 53 -12.83 -33.11 -4.06
CA SER A 53 -11.58 -32.41 -4.39
C SER A 53 -11.13 -32.54 -5.85
N THR A 54 -11.79 -33.37 -6.66
CA THR A 54 -11.47 -33.55 -8.09
C THR A 54 -12.53 -32.98 -9.02
N THR A 55 -13.68 -32.56 -8.46
CA THR A 55 -14.86 -32.12 -9.19
C THR A 55 -15.09 -30.63 -9.00
N ASP A 56 -15.22 -29.89 -10.09
CA ASP A 56 -15.58 -28.47 -10.06
C ASP A 56 -17.05 -28.33 -9.61
N ALA A 57 -17.31 -27.47 -8.63
CA ALA A 57 -18.63 -27.23 -8.06
C ALA A 57 -19.14 -25.86 -8.49
N THR A 58 -20.30 -25.81 -9.13
CA THR A 58 -20.90 -24.57 -9.62
C THR A 58 -22.24 -24.32 -8.96
N ILE A 59 -22.34 -23.24 -8.20
CA ILE A 59 -23.58 -22.71 -7.64
C ILE A 59 -23.97 -21.53 -8.52
N ASP A 60 -24.86 -21.75 -9.47
CA ASP A 60 -25.18 -20.75 -10.48
C ASP A 60 -26.60 -20.90 -11.00
N ALA A 61 -27.35 -19.79 -11.07
CA ALA A 61 -28.75 -19.81 -11.44
C ALA A 61 -28.99 -19.56 -12.93
N ASP A 62 -28.84 -20.58 -13.77
CA ASP A 62 -29.33 -20.48 -15.16
C ASP A 62 -29.94 -21.80 -15.68
N SER A 63 -31.22 -22.04 -15.37
CA SER A 63 -32.09 -22.98 -16.14
C SER A 63 -33.59 -22.98 -15.75
N GLY A 64 -34.15 -21.86 -15.29
CA GLY A 64 -35.61 -21.74 -15.10
C GLY A 64 -36.20 -22.45 -13.87
N PHE A 65 -35.36 -22.85 -12.90
CA PHE A 65 -35.80 -23.46 -11.65
C PHE A 65 -35.70 -22.56 -10.40
N GLY A 66 -35.21 -21.31 -10.53
CA GLY A 66 -35.07 -20.37 -9.41
C GLY A 66 -34.14 -20.94 -8.34
N ILE A 67 -32.82 -20.81 -8.53
CA ILE A 67 -31.86 -21.64 -7.79
C ILE A 67 -31.43 -20.95 -6.49
N GLY A 68 -31.43 -21.73 -5.42
CA GLY A 68 -31.37 -21.26 -4.06
C GLY A 68 -30.04 -21.47 -3.35
N ASN A 69 -29.98 -20.96 -2.12
CA ASN A 69 -28.76 -20.74 -1.35
C ASN A 69 -28.29 -22.02 -0.61
N PRO A 70 -27.26 -22.76 -1.06
CA PRO A 70 -26.78 -23.95 -0.37
C PRO A 70 -26.34 -23.67 1.08
N ILE A 71 -26.67 -24.60 1.97
CA ILE A 71 -26.14 -24.66 3.34
C ILE A 71 -25.12 -25.79 3.42
N LEU A 72 -23.90 -25.46 3.82
CA LEU A 72 -22.88 -26.46 4.11
C LEU A 72 -23.18 -27.16 5.45
N ASP A 73 -23.97 -28.24 5.38
CA ASP A 73 -24.48 -29.00 6.53
C ASP A 73 -23.48 -30.06 7.06
N THR A 74 -22.51 -30.48 6.24
CA THR A 74 -21.37 -31.33 6.60
C THR A 74 -20.09 -30.81 5.94
N ASP A 75 -18.93 -31.35 6.31
CA ASP A 75 -17.67 -31.06 5.60
C ASP A 75 -17.81 -31.34 4.10
N GLY A 76 -17.40 -30.38 3.28
CA GLY A 76 -17.48 -30.42 1.83
C GLY A 76 -16.14 -30.15 1.16
N SER A 77 -16.01 -30.57 -0.09
CA SER A 77 -14.84 -30.25 -0.91
C SER A 77 -15.23 -30.02 -2.36
N ALA A 78 -14.40 -29.27 -3.07
CA ALA A 78 -14.50 -29.06 -4.50
C ALA A 78 -13.09 -28.94 -5.08
N LYS A 79 -12.95 -29.16 -6.39
CA LYS A 79 -11.72 -28.79 -7.09
C LYS A 79 -11.61 -27.27 -7.17
N ASN A 80 -12.46 -26.66 -8.01
CA ASN A 80 -12.79 -25.24 -7.99
C ASN A 80 -14.22 -25.05 -7.47
N LEU A 81 -14.49 -23.90 -6.85
CA LEU A 81 -15.83 -23.51 -6.43
C LEU A 81 -16.24 -22.22 -7.14
N TYR A 82 -17.33 -22.28 -7.89
CA TYR A 82 -17.91 -21.15 -8.60
C TYR A 82 -19.21 -20.74 -7.91
N VAL A 83 -19.29 -19.51 -7.42
CA VAL A 83 -20.46 -18.94 -6.74
C VAL A 83 -20.95 -17.74 -7.54
N GLY A 84 -21.99 -17.97 -8.34
CA GLY A 84 -22.63 -16.98 -9.18
C GLY A 84 -21.77 -16.55 -10.37
N VAL A 85 -21.71 -17.43 -11.37
CA VAL A 85 -20.98 -17.20 -12.61
C VAL A 85 -21.87 -16.70 -13.75
N ASN A 86 -23.19 -16.87 -13.68
CA ASN A 86 -24.17 -16.33 -14.61
C ASN A 86 -25.37 -15.64 -13.91
N ALA A 87 -25.57 -15.85 -12.60
CA ALA A 87 -26.65 -15.23 -11.83
C ALA A 87 -26.31 -14.96 -10.35
N ASP A 88 -27.18 -14.21 -9.68
CA ASP A 88 -27.10 -13.92 -8.24
C ASP A 88 -27.25 -15.20 -7.43
N THR A 89 -26.31 -15.46 -6.52
CA THR A 89 -26.33 -16.64 -5.65
C THR A 89 -25.80 -16.35 -4.25
N HIS A 90 -26.11 -17.22 -3.31
CA HIS A 90 -25.59 -17.12 -1.95
C HIS A 90 -25.19 -18.48 -1.39
N LEU A 91 -23.99 -18.58 -0.82
CA LEU A 91 -23.50 -19.77 -0.11
C LEU A 91 -23.38 -19.47 1.39
N THR A 92 -23.96 -20.32 2.24
CA THR A 92 -23.84 -20.20 3.70
C THR A 92 -22.96 -21.31 4.27
N VAL A 93 -21.91 -20.91 4.99
CA VAL A 93 -21.00 -21.79 5.73
C VAL A 93 -21.13 -21.54 7.23
N GLY A 94 -21.60 -22.57 7.93
CA GLY A 94 -21.78 -22.62 9.38
C GLY A 94 -20.55 -23.13 10.10
N ALA A 95 -20.64 -24.29 10.75
CA ALA A 95 -19.56 -24.85 11.57
C ALA A 95 -18.59 -25.78 10.82
N ASN A 96 -18.89 -26.15 9.57
CA ASN A 96 -18.20 -27.19 8.82
C ASN A 96 -17.02 -26.66 7.99
N THR A 97 -16.24 -27.58 7.44
CA THR A 97 -15.09 -27.28 6.57
C THR A 97 -15.48 -27.34 5.10
N LEU A 98 -15.13 -26.32 4.33
CA LEU A 98 -15.22 -26.32 2.87
C LEU A 98 -13.83 -26.13 2.26
N ALA A 99 -13.30 -27.18 1.64
CA ALA A 99 -12.00 -27.14 0.98
C ALA A 99 -12.14 -27.09 -0.55
N ALA A 100 -11.84 -25.94 -1.15
CA ALA A 100 -11.56 -25.84 -2.57
C ALA A 100 -10.07 -26.15 -2.78
N SER A 101 -9.75 -27.23 -3.50
CA SER A 101 -8.35 -27.65 -3.69
C SER A 101 -7.56 -26.70 -4.59
N VAL A 102 -8.26 -25.92 -5.40
CA VAL A 102 -7.72 -24.92 -6.32
C VAL A 102 -8.32 -23.57 -5.91
N ASP A 103 -9.27 -23.01 -6.68
CA ASP A 103 -9.69 -21.63 -6.48
C ASP A 103 -11.19 -21.50 -6.18
N ILE A 104 -11.55 -20.36 -5.58
CA ILE A 104 -12.93 -19.93 -5.39
C ILE A 104 -13.16 -18.69 -6.26
N TYR A 105 -14.25 -18.70 -7.03
CA TYR A 105 -14.70 -17.60 -7.86
C TYR A 105 -16.06 -17.11 -7.38
N LEU A 106 -16.19 -15.81 -7.13
CA LEU A 106 -17.35 -15.21 -6.49
C LEU A 106 -17.84 -13.99 -7.27
N GLY A 107 -19.02 -14.10 -7.87
CA GLY A 107 -19.66 -13.02 -8.62
C GLY A 107 -18.88 -12.63 -9.86
N GLU A 108 -18.86 -13.52 -10.86
CA GLU A 108 -18.08 -13.32 -12.10
C GLU A 108 -18.89 -12.57 -13.18
N ALA A 109 -20.15 -12.91 -13.40
CA ALA A 109 -20.92 -12.36 -14.51
C ALA A 109 -21.35 -10.89 -14.31
N THR A 110 -21.33 -10.12 -15.39
CA THR A 110 -21.87 -8.77 -15.46
C THR A 110 -23.32 -8.71 -14.96
N GLY A 111 -23.59 -7.79 -14.04
CA GLY A 111 -24.93 -7.56 -13.50
C GLY A 111 -25.32 -8.55 -12.41
N THR A 112 -24.43 -9.46 -12.02
CA THR A 112 -24.66 -10.38 -10.91
C THR A 112 -24.09 -9.85 -9.61
N THR A 113 -24.74 -10.18 -8.50
CA THR A 113 -24.29 -9.97 -7.13
C THR A 113 -24.39 -11.27 -6.36
N SER A 114 -23.23 -11.85 -6.04
CA SER A 114 -23.16 -13.15 -5.35
C SER A 114 -22.43 -13.04 -4.03
N THR A 115 -22.84 -13.86 -3.07
CA THR A 115 -22.42 -13.71 -1.68
C THR A 115 -21.96 -15.03 -1.06
N ILE A 116 -20.87 -15.01 -0.31
CA ILE A 116 -20.52 -16.06 0.65
C ILE A 116 -20.71 -15.51 2.06
N THR A 117 -21.44 -16.22 2.91
CA THR A 117 -21.58 -15.92 4.34
C THR A 117 -20.94 -17.01 5.17
N GLN A 118 -19.90 -16.65 5.90
CA GLN A 118 -19.20 -17.52 6.85
C GLN A 118 -19.49 -17.06 8.29
N SER A 119 -20.09 -17.93 9.07
CA SER A 119 -20.38 -17.69 10.50
C SER A 119 -19.51 -18.51 11.46
N GLY A 120 -18.82 -19.53 10.94
CA GLY A 120 -17.94 -20.41 11.68
C GLY A 120 -17.10 -21.26 10.74
N GLY A 121 -16.68 -22.44 11.22
CA GLY A 121 -16.06 -23.46 10.38
C GLY A 121 -14.76 -22.98 9.71
N THR A 122 -14.36 -23.67 8.64
CA THR A 122 -13.16 -23.35 7.87
C THR A 122 -13.48 -23.32 6.39
N ILE A 123 -13.08 -22.26 5.68
CA ILE A 123 -13.00 -22.27 4.21
C ILE A 123 -11.52 -22.23 3.83
N SER A 124 -11.10 -23.06 2.90
CA SER A 124 -9.72 -23.04 2.38
C SER A 124 -9.68 -23.10 0.86
N CYS A 125 -8.80 -22.28 0.26
CA CYS A 125 -8.51 -22.29 -1.17
C CYS A 125 -7.11 -21.75 -1.47
N ASN A 126 -6.62 -21.97 -2.69
CA ASN A 126 -5.38 -21.38 -3.17
C ASN A 126 -5.59 -19.88 -3.50
N MET A 127 -6.58 -19.56 -4.34
CA MET A 127 -6.97 -18.17 -4.59
C MET A 127 -8.48 -17.98 -4.38
N LEU A 128 -8.86 -16.83 -3.84
CA LEU A 128 -10.25 -16.37 -3.82
C LEU A 128 -10.33 -15.15 -4.70
N TYR A 129 -11.08 -15.27 -5.79
CA TYR A 129 -11.40 -14.19 -6.71
C TYR A 129 -12.82 -13.71 -6.43
N ALA A 130 -12.98 -12.44 -6.13
CA ALA A 130 -14.28 -11.80 -6.01
C ALA A 130 -14.38 -10.62 -6.96
N GLY A 131 -15.48 -10.52 -7.71
CA GLY A 131 -15.70 -9.40 -8.62
C GLY A 131 -15.01 -9.56 -9.97
N SER A 132 -15.23 -10.69 -10.63
CA SER A 132 -14.92 -10.98 -12.04
C SER A 132 -13.45 -11.05 -12.44
N THR A 133 -12.97 -12.25 -12.73
CA THR A 133 -11.70 -12.50 -13.42
C THR A 133 -11.77 -12.29 -14.94
N GLU A 134 -12.96 -12.26 -15.52
CA GLU A 134 -13.16 -12.10 -16.96
C GLU A 134 -13.01 -10.65 -17.45
N LEU A 135 -12.61 -10.48 -18.71
CA LEU A 135 -12.40 -9.17 -19.32
C LEU A 135 -13.74 -8.49 -19.65
N ASN A 136 -13.86 -7.19 -19.37
CA ASN A 136 -15.06 -6.37 -19.61
C ASN A 136 -16.34 -6.88 -18.91
N THR A 137 -16.18 -7.59 -17.81
CA THR A 137 -17.28 -8.09 -16.99
C THR A 137 -17.27 -7.41 -15.63
N SER A 138 -18.46 -7.04 -15.14
CA SER A 138 -18.63 -6.20 -13.96
C SER A 138 -19.38 -6.93 -12.83
N GLY A 139 -19.07 -8.20 -12.62
CA GLY A 139 -19.68 -8.99 -11.54
C GLY A 139 -19.36 -8.45 -10.16
N VAL A 140 -20.25 -8.71 -9.20
CA VAL A 140 -20.12 -8.25 -7.82
C VAL A 140 -19.99 -9.44 -6.87
N GLY A 141 -18.85 -9.53 -6.18
CA GLY A 141 -18.58 -10.57 -5.20
C GLY A 141 -18.57 -10.05 -3.76
N ASN A 142 -19.44 -10.59 -2.91
CA ASN A 142 -19.56 -10.19 -1.51
C ASN A 142 -19.16 -11.32 -0.55
N TYR A 143 -18.20 -11.08 0.32
CA TYR A 143 -17.82 -12.02 1.37
C TYR A 143 -18.15 -11.44 2.75
N THR A 144 -19.01 -12.12 3.51
CA THR A 144 -19.38 -11.74 4.88
C THR A 144 -18.87 -12.78 5.85
N MET A 145 -17.94 -12.37 6.72
CA MET A 145 -17.35 -13.22 7.76
C MET A 145 -17.69 -12.67 9.14
N THR A 146 -18.40 -13.47 9.94
CA THR A 146 -18.74 -13.15 11.34
C THR A 146 -18.01 -14.06 12.34
N GLY A 147 -17.44 -15.17 11.86
CA GLY A 147 -16.69 -16.15 12.65
C GLY A 147 -15.99 -17.19 11.76
N GLY A 148 -15.27 -18.12 12.36
CA GLY A 148 -14.56 -19.19 11.65
C GLY A 148 -13.16 -18.82 11.19
N THR A 149 -12.63 -19.58 10.23
CA THR A 149 -11.31 -19.36 9.62
C THR A 149 -11.41 -19.40 8.11
N LEU A 150 -10.79 -18.42 7.43
CA LEU A 150 -10.53 -18.47 5.99
C LEU A 150 -9.02 -18.62 5.80
N THR A 151 -8.59 -19.72 5.19
CA THR A 151 -7.18 -19.95 4.81
C THR A 151 -7.07 -19.84 3.31
N VAL A 152 -6.44 -18.77 2.83
CA VAL A 152 -6.39 -18.45 1.39
C VAL A 152 -4.98 -18.06 0.99
N GLY A 153 -4.45 -18.62 -0.10
CA GLY A 153 -3.15 -18.21 -0.64
C GLY A 153 -3.14 -16.74 -1.03
N ILE A 154 -3.93 -16.35 -2.04
CA ILE A 154 -4.13 -14.96 -2.48
C ILE A 154 -5.60 -14.57 -2.37
N LEU A 155 -5.87 -13.41 -1.76
CA LEU A 155 -7.20 -12.81 -1.71
C LEU A 155 -7.29 -11.70 -2.76
N SER A 156 -7.95 -11.96 -3.89
CA SER A 156 -8.07 -11.06 -5.03
C SER A 156 -9.50 -10.52 -5.11
N LEU A 157 -9.66 -9.23 -4.83
CA LEU A 157 -10.95 -8.58 -4.64
C LEU A 157 -11.13 -7.45 -5.64
N GLY A 158 -12.29 -7.43 -6.29
CA GLY A 158 -12.74 -6.36 -7.18
C GLY A 158 -11.92 -6.29 -8.44
N ASN A 159 -11.79 -7.43 -9.13
CA ASN A 159 -10.93 -7.58 -10.29
C ASN A 159 -11.35 -6.67 -11.47
N GLN A 160 -12.21 -7.19 -12.35
CA GLN A 160 -12.79 -6.42 -13.45
C GLN A 160 -14.14 -5.81 -13.07
N GLY A 161 -14.73 -6.28 -11.96
CA GLY A 161 -15.96 -5.80 -11.37
C GLY A 161 -15.76 -5.19 -10.00
N SER A 162 -16.57 -5.60 -9.03
CA SER A 162 -16.51 -5.05 -7.68
C SER A 162 -16.55 -6.13 -6.60
N ALA A 163 -15.91 -5.87 -5.46
CA ALA A 163 -15.99 -6.77 -4.32
C ALA A 163 -16.13 -6.05 -2.98
N THR A 164 -16.90 -6.67 -2.09
CA THR A 164 -16.99 -6.26 -0.69
C THR A 164 -16.60 -7.42 0.20
N PHE A 165 -15.60 -7.23 1.06
CA PHE A 165 -15.26 -8.17 2.13
C PHE A 165 -15.57 -7.50 3.47
N THR A 166 -16.48 -8.08 4.26
CA THR A 166 -16.80 -7.62 5.61
C THR A 166 -16.41 -8.69 6.62
N GLN A 167 -15.40 -8.41 7.43
CA GLN A 167 -14.95 -9.26 8.53
C GLN A 167 -15.29 -8.59 9.87
N SER A 168 -16.20 -9.20 10.61
CA SER A 168 -16.67 -8.72 11.91
C SER A 168 -16.40 -9.71 13.05
N GLY A 169 -15.58 -10.71 12.76
CA GLY A 169 -15.09 -11.76 13.66
C GLY A 169 -14.28 -12.80 12.87
N GLY A 170 -13.80 -13.85 13.54
CA GLY A 170 -13.03 -14.92 12.91
C GLY A 170 -11.62 -14.51 12.47
N VAL A 171 -10.94 -15.42 11.77
CA VAL A 171 -9.52 -15.30 11.38
C VAL A 171 -9.33 -15.53 9.88
N VAL A 172 -8.68 -14.59 9.20
CA VAL A 172 -8.20 -14.77 7.83
C VAL A 172 -6.70 -15.03 7.88
N ASN A 173 -6.25 -16.16 7.33
CA ASN A 173 -4.84 -16.50 7.13
C ASN A 173 -4.53 -16.39 5.64
N ASN A 174 -3.75 -15.39 5.27
CA ASN A 174 -3.45 -15.03 3.89
C ASN A 174 -1.93 -14.84 3.67
N PRO A 175 -1.14 -15.94 3.65
CA PRO A 175 0.31 -15.87 3.72
C PRO A 175 1.00 -15.34 2.45
N VAL A 176 0.30 -15.28 1.29
CA VAL A 176 0.88 -14.71 0.05
C VAL A 176 0.51 -13.23 -0.07
N GLY A 177 -0.73 -12.86 0.24
CA GLY A 177 -1.17 -11.47 0.30
C GLY A 177 -2.50 -11.20 -0.38
N ILE A 178 -2.93 -9.93 -0.25
CA ILE A 178 -4.20 -9.43 -0.73
C ILE A 178 -3.98 -8.47 -1.90
N TRP A 179 -4.84 -8.56 -2.92
CA TRP A 179 -4.97 -7.61 -4.02
C TRP A 179 -6.36 -6.98 -3.96
N LEU A 180 -6.44 -5.73 -3.51
CA LEU A 180 -7.70 -5.04 -3.25
C LEU A 180 -7.98 -3.99 -4.33
N GLY A 181 -8.99 -4.21 -5.16
CA GLY A 181 -9.30 -3.36 -6.31
C GLY A 181 -8.38 -3.68 -7.47
N ASP A 182 -8.24 -4.96 -7.81
CA ASP A 182 -7.24 -5.45 -8.75
C ASP A 182 -7.68 -5.30 -10.22
N ALA A 183 -7.26 -4.23 -10.88
CA ALA A 183 -7.64 -4.02 -12.29
C ALA A 183 -6.83 -4.89 -13.30
N LYS A 184 -6.25 -6.01 -12.85
CA LYS A 184 -5.49 -6.93 -13.72
C LYS A 184 -6.40 -7.53 -14.79
N THR A 185 -6.03 -7.30 -16.04
CA THR A 185 -6.53 -8.06 -17.18
C THR A 185 -5.65 -9.29 -17.37
N GLU A 186 -6.04 -10.48 -16.93
CA GLU A 186 -5.40 -11.68 -17.46
C GLU A 186 -5.81 -11.82 -18.93
N ASN A 187 -4.85 -11.69 -19.85
CA ASN A 187 -5.09 -12.30 -21.15
C ASN A 187 -5.03 -13.82 -20.94
N SER A 188 -5.89 -14.56 -21.62
CA SER A 188 -5.96 -16.03 -21.54
C SER A 188 -4.69 -16.75 -22.02
N ASN A 189 -3.60 -16.03 -22.32
CA ASN A 189 -2.34 -16.54 -22.88
C ASN A 189 -1.08 -16.16 -22.06
N GLY A 190 -1.22 -15.71 -20.81
CA GLY A 190 -0.08 -15.50 -19.91
C GLY A 190 0.90 -14.38 -20.31
N GLY A 191 0.48 -13.45 -21.17
CA GLY A 191 1.22 -12.22 -21.47
C GLY A 191 0.83 -11.08 -20.51
N LEU A 192 1.74 -10.15 -20.25
CA LEU A 192 1.41 -8.90 -19.55
C LEU A 192 0.27 -8.13 -20.29
N PRO A 193 -0.62 -7.42 -19.57
CA PRO A 193 -1.70 -6.63 -20.16
C PRO A 193 -1.22 -5.66 -21.26
N ALA A 194 -2.02 -5.51 -22.32
CA ALA A 194 -1.78 -4.50 -23.36
C ALA A 194 -2.37 -3.12 -22.99
N THR A 195 -3.27 -3.05 -22.01
CA THR A 195 -3.86 -1.81 -21.49
C THR A 195 -4.23 -2.00 -20.02
N PRO A 196 -3.56 -1.31 -19.08
CA PRO A 196 -4.05 -1.24 -17.71
C PRO A 196 -5.35 -0.39 -17.66
N GLY A 197 -6.26 -0.64 -16.70
CA GLY A 197 -7.46 0.20 -16.48
C GLY A 197 -8.84 -0.46 -16.61
N GLY A 198 -9.08 -1.63 -16.01
CA GLY A 198 -10.44 -2.08 -15.68
C GLY A 198 -11.05 -1.27 -14.51
N PRO A 199 -12.39 -1.27 -14.31
CA PRO A 199 -13.04 -0.52 -13.22
C PRO A 199 -12.91 -1.22 -11.85
N GLY A 200 -11.90 -2.08 -11.69
CA GLY A 200 -11.71 -2.92 -10.52
C GLY A 200 -11.80 -2.14 -9.23
N SER A 201 -12.76 -2.50 -8.40
CA SER A 201 -13.07 -1.77 -7.17
C SER A 201 -13.33 -2.71 -6.01
N ALA A 202 -12.65 -2.52 -4.89
CA ALA A 202 -12.92 -3.34 -3.72
C ALA A 202 -12.89 -2.57 -2.41
N THR A 203 -13.75 -2.99 -1.49
CA THR A 203 -13.75 -2.56 -0.09
C THR A 203 -13.55 -3.76 0.82
N TYR A 204 -12.61 -3.64 1.76
CA TYR A 204 -12.41 -4.58 2.84
C TYR A 204 -12.55 -3.88 4.19
N THR A 205 -13.55 -4.26 4.97
CA THR A 205 -13.74 -3.77 6.35
C THR A 205 -13.44 -4.86 7.38
N LEU A 206 -12.43 -4.63 8.22
CA LEU A 206 -12.11 -5.39 9.43
C LEU A 206 -12.64 -4.67 10.65
N SER A 207 -13.45 -5.34 11.45
CA SER A 207 -14.15 -4.77 12.60
C SER A 207 -14.29 -5.77 13.74
N ASN A 208 -14.77 -5.29 14.89
CA ASN A 208 -14.83 -6.07 16.14
C ASN A 208 -13.48 -6.74 16.47
N ASN A 209 -13.48 -7.97 16.98
CA ASN A 209 -12.26 -8.72 17.30
C ASN A 209 -11.78 -9.59 16.11
N ALA A 210 -12.02 -9.14 14.87
CA ALA A 210 -11.54 -9.83 13.67
C ALA A 210 -10.01 -9.82 13.59
N VAL A 211 -9.44 -10.90 13.04
CA VAL A 211 -7.99 -11.03 12.86
C VAL A 211 -7.67 -11.33 11.40
N TYR A 212 -6.74 -10.57 10.84
CA TYR A 212 -6.12 -10.82 9.53
C TYR A 212 -4.62 -11.04 9.71
N ASN A 213 -4.17 -12.22 9.29
CA ASN A 213 -2.78 -12.66 9.26
C ASN A 213 -2.31 -12.67 7.81
N GLY A 214 -1.68 -11.60 7.38
CA GLY A 214 -1.26 -11.37 6.00
C GLY A 214 0.09 -11.96 5.63
N ALA A 215 0.64 -11.43 4.53
CA ALA A 215 1.86 -11.91 3.92
C ALA A 215 3.08 -11.74 4.82
N VAL A 216 4.04 -12.68 4.71
CA VAL A 216 5.32 -12.64 5.41
C VAL A 216 6.44 -12.65 4.36
N ASN A 217 7.19 -11.55 4.23
CA ASN A 217 8.19 -11.33 3.17
C ASN A 217 7.63 -11.16 1.75
N ASP A 218 6.34 -10.86 1.61
CA ASP A 218 5.68 -10.58 0.34
C ASP A 218 4.92 -9.25 0.40
N ILE A 219 4.46 -8.78 -0.76
CA ILE A 219 3.78 -7.49 -0.93
C ILE A 219 2.30 -7.70 -1.17
N SER A 220 1.47 -7.14 -0.28
CA SER A 220 0.04 -6.93 -0.52
C SER A 220 -0.18 -5.63 -1.30
N TYR A 221 -1.10 -5.65 -2.26
CA TYR A 221 -1.36 -4.51 -3.14
C TYR A 221 -2.77 -3.96 -2.94
N ILE A 222 -2.88 -2.65 -2.90
CA ILE A 222 -4.17 -1.95 -2.97
C ILE A 222 -4.21 -1.15 -4.26
N ALA A 223 -5.30 -1.25 -5.00
CA ALA A 223 -5.52 -0.68 -6.32
C ALA A 223 -4.45 -1.06 -7.37
N PRO A 224 -3.94 -2.32 -7.42
CA PRO A 224 -2.97 -2.67 -8.44
C PRO A 224 -3.57 -2.53 -9.85
N TRP A 225 -2.73 -2.17 -10.82
CA TRP A 225 -3.09 -2.03 -12.24
C TRP A 225 -4.09 -0.91 -12.55
N GLY A 226 -4.17 0.11 -11.70
CA GLY A 226 -5.06 1.26 -11.90
C GLY A 226 -6.47 1.12 -11.34
N GLY A 227 -6.68 0.21 -10.38
CA GLY A 227 -7.98 0.02 -9.77
C GLY A 227 -8.30 1.01 -8.64
N TYR A 228 -9.28 0.63 -7.81
CA TYR A 228 -9.71 1.37 -6.63
C TYR A 228 -9.86 0.45 -5.42
N GLY A 229 -9.17 0.76 -4.32
CA GLY A 229 -9.19 -0.09 -3.13
C GLY A 229 -9.41 0.68 -1.83
N VAL A 230 -10.26 0.17 -0.95
CA VAL A 230 -10.51 0.73 0.39
C VAL A 230 -10.33 -0.34 1.46
N LEU A 231 -9.28 -0.22 2.27
CA LEU A 231 -9.08 -1.03 3.47
C LEU A 231 -9.47 -0.24 4.71
N THR A 232 -10.38 -0.77 5.52
CA THR A 232 -10.77 -0.17 6.80
C THR A 232 -10.51 -1.14 7.93
N VAL A 233 -9.71 -0.73 8.93
CA VAL A 233 -9.44 -1.47 10.16
C VAL A 233 -9.98 -0.65 11.33
N GLN A 234 -10.98 -1.18 12.03
CA GLN A 234 -11.72 -0.45 13.05
C GLN A 234 -12.03 -1.32 14.28
N ASP A 235 -12.66 -0.71 15.30
CA ASP A 235 -13.01 -1.34 16.57
C ASP A 235 -11.79 -1.95 17.27
N ASN A 236 -11.76 -3.25 17.55
CA ASN A 236 -10.61 -3.93 18.17
C ASN A 236 -9.92 -4.89 17.17
N ALA A 237 -10.08 -4.64 15.87
CA ALA A 237 -9.61 -5.57 14.85
C ALA A 237 -8.08 -5.55 14.76
N ILE A 238 -7.50 -6.69 14.40
CA ILE A 238 -6.06 -6.88 14.28
C ILE A 238 -5.74 -7.17 12.82
N PHE A 239 -4.97 -6.30 12.20
CA PHE A 239 -4.43 -6.47 10.87
C PHE A 239 -2.91 -6.57 10.94
N THR A 240 -2.37 -7.70 10.49
CA THR A 240 -0.92 -7.91 10.38
C THR A 240 -0.55 -8.24 8.94
N ASN A 241 0.52 -7.64 8.43
CA ASN A 241 1.07 -7.93 7.11
C ASN A 241 2.54 -7.48 7.08
N ASP A 242 3.33 -7.90 6.10
CA ASP A 242 4.70 -7.42 5.94
C ASP A 242 4.77 -6.12 5.13
N ASN A 243 4.78 -6.21 3.80
CA ASN A 243 4.83 -5.06 2.91
C ASN A 243 3.47 -4.76 2.30
N MET A 244 3.13 -3.47 2.21
CA MET A 244 1.94 -3.00 1.51
C MET A 244 2.31 -1.90 0.51
N SER A 245 1.73 -1.97 -0.68
CA SER A 245 1.93 -0.97 -1.72
C SER A 245 0.59 -0.54 -2.32
N VAL A 246 0.37 0.76 -2.43
CA VAL A 246 -0.69 1.30 -3.28
C VAL A 246 -0.16 1.32 -4.71
N ASP A 247 -0.79 0.52 -5.55
CA ASP A 247 -0.42 0.19 -6.92
C ASP A 247 0.98 -0.47 -7.06
N LEU A 248 1.30 -0.84 -8.29
CA LEU A 248 2.57 -1.41 -8.71
C LEU A 248 3.54 -0.29 -9.14
N SER A 249 4.83 -0.43 -8.80
CA SER A 249 5.86 0.59 -9.08
C SER A 249 6.08 0.91 -10.57
N TRP A 250 5.71 -0.02 -11.45
CA TRP A 250 5.81 0.10 -12.90
C TRP A 250 4.47 0.39 -13.60
N SER A 251 3.40 0.61 -12.82
CA SER A 251 2.08 0.92 -13.37
C SER A 251 2.13 2.26 -14.13
N THR A 252 1.47 2.29 -15.29
CA THR A 252 1.38 3.48 -16.16
C THR A 252 -0.02 4.08 -16.18
N VAL A 253 -0.88 3.66 -15.25
CA VAL A 253 -2.27 4.14 -15.13
C VAL A 253 -2.54 4.71 -13.76
N ALA A 254 -3.56 5.56 -13.69
CA ALA A 254 -3.98 6.14 -12.43
C ALA A 254 -4.65 5.09 -11.56
N ALA A 255 -4.20 5.01 -10.30
CA ALA A 255 -4.76 4.16 -9.26
C ALA A 255 -5.14 5.02 -8.06
N ASN A 256 -6.18 4.63 -7.33
CA ASN A 256 -6.64 5.35 -6.14
C ASN A 256 -6.89 4.39 -4.98
N ALA A 257 -6.32 4.66 -3.81
CA ALA A 257 -6.55 3.84 -2.63
C ALA A 257 -6.74 4.63 -1.34
N ILE A 258 -7.51 4.04 -0.43
CA ILE A 258 -7.74 4.56 0.92
C ILE A 258 -7.47 3.45 1.93
N ILE A 259 -6.68 3.76 2.95
CA ILE A 259 -6.50 2.92 4.14
C ILE A 259 -7.01 3.71 5.34
N ASN A 260 -7.90 3.13 6.11
CA ASN A 260 -8.55 3.75 7.25
C ASN A 260 -8.21 2.97 8.52
N VAL A 261 -7.74 3.65 9.57
CA VAL A 261 -7.44 3.07 10.88
C VAL A 261 -8.16 3.87 11.97
N HIS A 262 -9.12 3.22 12.63
CA HIS A 262 -10.08 3.86 13.52
C HIS A 262 -10.25 3.12 14.86
N GLY A 263 -10.91 3.75 15.83
CA GLY A 263 -11.31 3.11 17.08
C GLY A 263 -10.11 2.67 17.94
N ASN A 264 -10.06 1.38 18.30
CA ASN A 264 -8.93 0.76 19.02
C ASN A 264 -8.13 -0.22 18.13
N ALA A 265 -8.31 -0.14 16.80
CA ALA A 265 -7.75 -1.09 15.86
C ALA A 265 -6.23 -1.19 15.97
N GLN A 266 -5.69 -2.37 15.68
CA GLN A 266 -4.26 -2.63 15.67
C GLN A 266 -3.83 -2.99 14.26
N MET A 267 -3.05 -2.11 13.63
CA MET A 267 -2.44 -2.36 12.32
C MET A 267 -0.93 -2.52 12.51
N THR A 268 -0.37 -3.66 12.09
CA THR A 268 1.07 -3.91 12.14
C THR A 268 1.59 -4.26 10.75
N LEU A 269 2.53 -3.44 10.26
CA LEU A 269 3.31 -3.68 9.05
C LEU A 269 4.78 -3.87 9.43
N THR A 270 5.29 -5.09 9.26
CA THR A 270 6.70 -5.39 9.58
C THR A 270 7.68 -4.85 8.56
N GLY A 271 7.19 -4.49 7.37
CA GLY A 271 7.97 -3.95 6.26
C GLY A 271 7.55 -2.54 5.86
N THR A 272 7.56 -2.28 4.55
CA THR A 272 7.29 -0.96 3.99
C THR A 272 5.82 -0.79 3.62
N LEU A 273 5.26 0.38 3.98
CA LEU A 273 4.03 0.92 3.42
C LEU A 273 4.37 1.97 2.35
N THR A 274 4.19 1.63 1.07
CA THR A 274 4.33 2.56 -0.04
C THR A 274 2.97 3.15 -0.40
N LEU A 275 2.81 4.46 -0.22
CA LEU A 275 1.53 5.16 -0.38
C LEU A 275 1.15 5.45 -1.83
N ALA A 276 2.11 5.59 -2.75
CA ALA A 276 1.84 5.82 -4.15
C ALA A 276 2.98 5.33 -5.04
N ALA A 277 2.95 4.05 -5.43
CA ALA A 277 4.10 3.40 -6.06
C ALA A 277 4.47 3.98 -7.45
N SER A 278 3.50 4.49 -8.20
CA SER A 278 3.70 5.13 -9.51
C SER A 278 3.33 6.62 -9.50
N GLU A 279 3.82 7.39 -10.47
CA GLU A 279 3.59 8.85 -10.58
C GLU A 279 2.10 9.23 -10.70
N LEU A 280 1.26 8.32 -11.22
CA LEU A 280 -0.18 8.53 -11.40
C LEU A 280 -1.03 7.98 -10.24
N THR A 281 -0.39 7.37 -9.24
CA THR A 281 -1.07 6.79 -8.10
C THR A 281 -1.39 7.84 -7.05
N THR A 282 -2.60 7.79 -6.49
CA THR A 282 -2.97 8.50 -5.26
C THR A 282 -3.31 7.49 -4.18
N GLY A 283 -2.60 7.54 -3.05
CA GLY A 283 -2.93 6.72 -1.89
C GLY A 283 -3.02 7.55 -0.64
N THR A 284 -4.06 7.31 0.13
CA THR A 284 -4.36 8.06 1.35
C THR A 284 -4.49 7.11 2.53
N VAL A 285 -3.75 7.36 3.60
CA VAL A 285 -4.01 6.74 4.91
C VAL A 285 -4.72 7.76 5.79
N ASN A 286 -5.84 7.39 6.39
CA ASN A 286 -6.52 8.16 7.42
C ASN A 286 -6.45 7.40 8.74
N GLN A 287 -5.71 7.95 9.69
CA GLN A 287 -5.67 7.44 11.05
C GLN A 287 -6.29 8.48 12.00
N ASP A 288 -7.46 8.16 12.55
CA ASP A 288 -8.12 8.96 13.59
C ASP A 288 -8.19 8.26 14.96
N GLY A 289 -7.75 7.00 15.02
CA GLY A 289 -7.75 6.16 16.21
C GLY A 289 -6.75 5.00 16.09
N GLY A 290 -6.86 4.05 17.00
CA GLY A 290 -6.10 2.81 16.99
C GLY A 290 -4.59 2.99 17.18
N THR A 291 -3.86 1.92 16.91
CA THR A 291 -2.39 1.87 16.89
C THR A 291 -1.92 1.29 15.58
N ALA A 292 -1.11 2.05 14.85
CA ALA A 292 -0.40 1.61 13.66
C ALA A 292 1.08 1.44 14.02
N THR A 293 1.65 0.26 13.80
CA THR A 293 3.09 0.00 13.93
C THR A 293 3.62 -0.37 12.56
N ILE A 294 4.47 0.47 11.98
CA ILE A 294 4.93 0.34 10.59
C ILE A 294 6.45 0.48 10.57
N GLN A 295 7.20 -0.47 9.99
CA GLN A 295 8.65 -0.34 9.96
C GLN A 295 9.09 0.86 9.11
N ARG A 296 8.56 0.99 7.89
CA ARG A 296 8.87 2.10 6.99
C ARG A 296 7.60 2.62 6.31
N ILE A 297 7.44 3.93 6.27
CA ILE A 297 6.45 4.58 5.41
C ILE A 297 7.19 5.28 4.29
N ASP A 298 6.66 5.16 3.08
CA ASP A 298 7.22 5.80 1.90
C ASP A 298 6.10 6.46 1.10
N LYS A 299 6.25 7.75 0.78
CA LYS A 299 5.29 8.46 -0.07
C LYS A 299 5.12 7.78 -1.42
N GLY A 300 6.20 7.23 -1.96
CA GLY A 300 6.27 6.80 -3.35
C GLY A 300 6.43 7.97 -4.35
N LEU A 301 6.30 7.65 -5.64
CA LEU A 301 6.48 8.60 -6.74
C LEU A 301 5.25 9.49 -6.96
N GLY A 302 4.05 8.98 -6.64
CA GLY A 302 2.78 9.68 -6.84
C GLY A 302 2.34 10.52 -5.65
N ALA A 303 1.03 10.73 -5.55
CA ALA A 303 0.37 11.50 -4.51
C ALA A 303 0.05 10.64 -3.27
N GLY A 304 1.08 10.25 -2.53
CA GLY A 304 0.95 9.58 -1.23
C GLY A 304 0.68 10.56 -0.09
N THR A 305 -0.35 10.31 0.73
CA THR A 305 -0.70 11.13 1.90
C THR A 305 -0.97 10.25 3.13
N TYR A 306 -0.46 10.66 4.29
CA TYR A 306 -0.78 10.05 5.58
C TYR A 306 -1.39 11.11 6.50
N ASN A 307 -2.70 11.03 6.72
CA ASN A 307 -3.47 11.91 7.58
C ASN A 307 -3.55 11.31 8.98
N LEU A 308 -2.74 11.83 9.89
CA LEU A 308 -2.75 11.42 11.29
C LEU A 308 -3.49 12.45 12.14
N THR A 309 -4.73 12.14 12.50
CA THR A 309 -5.63 13.03 13.26
C THR A 309 -5.99 12.50 14.65
N GLY A 310 -5.70 11.22 14.94
CA GLY A 310 -5.85 10.61 16.25
C GLY A 310 -5.14 9.24 16.32
N GLY A 311 -5.19 8.59 17.48
CA GLY A 311 -4.50 7.30 17.70
C GLY A 311 -2.99 7.41 17.95
N THR A 312 -2.29 6.30 17.73
CA THR A 312 -0.82 6.19 17.86
C THR A 312 -0.21 5.62 16.59
N LEU A 313 0.78 6.30 16.04
CA LEU A 313 1.64 5.79 14.96
C LEU A 313 3.04 5.50 15.53
N SER A 314 3.51 4.28 15.43
CA SER A 314 4.89 3.89 15.69
C SER A 314 5.58 3.60 14.35
N VAL A 315 6.60 4.37 14.00
CA VAL A 315 7.29 4.24 12.71
C VAL A 315 8.80 4.37 12.83
N SER A 316 9.57 3.49 12.18
CA SER A 316 11.03 3.51 12.26
C SER A 316 11.72 4.27 11.13
N LYS A 317 11.03 4.51 10.01
CA LYS A 317 11.55 5.34 8.92
C LYS A 317 10.43 5.95 8.09
N VAL A 318 10.59 7.21 7.69
CA VAL A 318 9.70 7.89 6.75
C VAL A 318 10.51 8.39 5.57
N ASP A 319 10.11 7.99 4.36
CA ASP A 319 10.76 8.35 3.10
C ASP A 319 9.86 9.24 2.24
N ARG A 320 10.45 10.29 1.66
CA ARG A 320 9.82 11.17 0.64
C ARG A 320 8.54 11.87 1.08
N MET A 321 8.25 11.96 2.37
CA MET A 321 7.11 12.71 2.91
C MET A 321 7.41 13.34 4.27
N ASP A 322 6.68 14.41 4.55
CA ASP A 322 6.50 14.93 5.90
C ASP A 322 5.26 14.31 6.53
N LEU A 323 5.36 13.93 7.80
CA LEU A 323 4.18 13.51 8.58
C LEU A 323 3.58 14.73 9.29
N VAL A 324 2.32 15.03 8.98
CA VAL A 324 1.55 16.07 9.66
C VAL A 324 0.72 15.43 10.77
N ASN A 325 1.02 15.77 12.02
CA ASN A 325 0.26 15.31 13.17
C ASN A 325 -0.81 16.34 13.58
N GLY A 326 -2.08 16.00 13.38
CA GLY A 326 -3.25 16.81 13.75
C GLY A 326 -3.75 16.64 15.20
N GLY A 327 -2.91 16.12 16.12
CA GLY A 327 -3.25 15.93 17.54
C GLY A 327 -3.11 14.49 18.06
N ALA A 328 -2.64 13.56 17.23
CA ALA A 328 -2.30 12.19 17.57
C ALA A 328 -0.92 12.04 18.23
N ARG A 329 -0.53 10.80 18.54
CA ARG A 329 0.82 10.46 19.00
C ARG A 329 1.64 9.83 17.88
N VAL A 330 2.88 10.29 17.72
CA VAL A 330 3.88 9.65 16.84
C VAL A 330 5.06 9.21 17.69
N ASN A 331 5.40 7.92 17.63
CA ASN A 331 6.59 7.35 18.22
C ASN A 331 7.55 7.02 17.07
N ALA A 332 8.55 7.87 16.86
CA ALA A 332 9.61 7.59 15.92
C ALA A 332 10.60 6.58 16.53
N GLY A 333 10.96 5.55 15.76
CA GLY A 333 12.09 4.66 16.06
C GLY A 333 13.44 5.37 15.93
N GLU A 334 14.53 4.58 15.91
CA GLU A 334 15.95 4.98 16.00
C GLU A 334 16.39 6.29 15.32
N THR A 335 17.56 6.81 15.74
CA THR A 335 18.19 8.04 15.23
C THR A 335 18.21 8.08 13.70
N GLY A 336 17.46 9.00 13.08
CA GLY A 336 17.32 9.15 11.62
C GLY A 336 15.93 8.80 11.04
N ALA A 337 14.95 8.45 11.87
CA ALA A 337 13.64 7.92 11.45
C ALA A 337 12.61 8.91 10.88
N VAL A 338 12.82 10.23 10.96
CA VAL A 338 11.85 11.21 10.46
C VAL A 338 12.59 12.40 9.84
N SER A 339 12.46 12.59 8.52
CA SER A 339 13.02 13.78 7.84
C SER A 339 12.35 15.07 8.32
N SER A 340 11.10 15.00 8.76
CA SER A 340 10.50 15.99 9.65
C SER A 340 9.30 15.38 10.40
N LEU A 341 9.33 15.42 11.73
CA LEU A 341 8.17 15.12 12.56
C LEU A 341 7.50 16.46 12.93
N SER A 342 6.44 16.83 12.22
CA SER A 342 5.58 17.93 12.68
C SER A 342 4.67 17.42 13.78
N MET A 343 5.17 17.39 15.03
CA MET A 343 4.34 17.08 16.19
C MET A 343 3.36 18.24 16.41
N GLY A 344 2.06 17.97 16.26
CA GLY A 344 0.97 18.86 16.67
C GLY A 344 0.84 19.00 18.19
N LEU A 345 1.94 19.27 18.88
CA LEU A 345 1.89 20.07 20.10
C LEU A 345 1.70 21.51 19.65
N SER A 346 0.79 22.24 20.27
CA SER A 346 0.61 23.67 20.02
C SER A 346 1.93 24.41 20.29
N GLY A 347 2.74 24.56 19.25
CA GLY A 347 4.09 25.07 19.29
C GLY A 347 4.70 24.86 17.90
N PRO A 348 5.20 25.88 17.20
CA PRO A 348 5.45 25.76 15.79
C PRO A 348 6.73 24.97 15.48
N VAL A 349 6.65 24.03 14.53
CA VAL A 349 7.78 23.71 13.63
C VAL A 349 7.85 24.76 12.49
N SER A 350 7.40 25.99 12.77
CA SER A 350 7.34 27.11 11.84
C SER A 350 8.50 28.10 12.02
N ASN A 351 9.70 27.63 12.37
CA ASN A 351 10.82 28.54 12.62
C ASN A 351 12.19 28.01 12.16
N ASN A 352 12.26 27.34 10.99
CA ASN A 352 13.53 27.39 10.24
C ASN A 352 13.73 28.83 9.78
N ILE A 353 14.38 29.62 10.63
CA ILE A 353 14.62 31.04 10.41
C ILE A 353 15.57 31.31 9.24
N ALA A 354 16.23 30.29 8.69
CA ALA A 354 17.07 30.39 7.50
C ALA A 354 16.29 30.20 6.18
N LEU A 355 15.09 29.60 6.20
CA LEU A 355 14.34 29.26 4.99
C LEU A 355 14.06 30.50 4.13
N GLY A 356 14.50 30.46 2.87
CA GLY A 356 14.35 31.52 1.87
C GLY A 356 15.16 32.79 2.18
N LYS A 357 16.09 32.75 3.14
CA LYS A 357 16.93 33.91 3.49
C LYS A 357 18.04 34.14 2.48
N THR A 358 18.63 35.32 2.53
CA THR A 358 19.76 35.67 1.69
C THR A 358 21.01 34.98 2.18
N ALA A 359 21.63 34.19 1.29
CA ALA A 359 22.90 33.54 1.53
C ALA A 359 23.95 33.98 0.51
N GLU A 360 25.20 34.01 0.94
CA GLU A 360 26.38 34.29 0.13
C GLU A 360 27.48 33.26 0.41
N GLN A 361 28.40 33.10 -0.52
CA GLN A 361 29.53 32.18 -0.40
C GLN A 361 30.78 32.77 -1.07
N SER A 362 31.95 32.24 -0.72
CA SER A 362 33.25 32.76 -1.17
C SER A 362 33.39 32.81 -2.70
N SER A 363 32.85 31.81 -3.40
CA SER A 363 32.76 31.76 -4.86
C SER A 363 31.65 30.80 -5.29
N ASN A 364 31.16 30.93 -6.53
CA ASN A 364 30.25 29.96 -7.12
C ASN A 364 31.02 29.03 -8.06
N TYR A 365 30.88 27.71 -7.91
CA TYR A 365 31.34 26.76 -8.93
C TYR A 365 30.54 26.91 -10.23
N SER A 366 29.24 27.21 -10.11
CA SER A 366 28.35 27.53 -11.20
C SER A 366 27.27 28.52 -10.76
N ASP A 367 26.98 29.50 -11.63
CA ASP A 367 25.94 30.49 -11.38
C ASP A 367 24.52 29.95 -11.62
N THR A 368 24.36 28.72 -12.12
CA THR A 368 23.04 28.15 -12.46
C THR A 368 22.62 26.96 -11.60
N TRP A 369 23.54 26.28 -10.92
CA TRP A 369 23.20 25.10 -10.12
C TRP A 369 24.01 24.90 -8.82
N ALA A 370 24.75 25.92 -8.40
CA ALA A 370 25.65 25.83 -7.25
C ALA A 370 25.61 27.08 -6.36
N VAL A 371 24.54 27.87 -6.47
CA VAL A 371 24.43 29.18 -5.81
C VAL A 371 24.17 29.04 -4.31
N ALA A 372 24.65 30.00 -3.53
CA ALA A 372 24.56 29.97 -2.05
C ALA A 372 23.12 29.81 -1.53
N SER A 373 22.12 30.38 -2.21
CA SER A 373 20.72 30.35 -1.77
C SER A 373 20.09 28.95 -1.79
N TRP A 374 20.68 28.00 -2.50
CA TRP A 374 20.18 26.62 -2.55
C TRP A 374 20.37 25.88 -1.22
N ALA A 375 21.31 26.30 -0.38
CA ALA A 375 21.45 25.72 0.97
C ALA A 375 20.31 26.13 1.94
N VAL A 376 19.39 27.00 1.52
CA VAL A 376 18.29 27.53 2.34
C VAL A 376 16.95 27.58 1.60
N ASP A 377 16.80 26.86 0.49
CA ASP A 377 15.56 26.86 -0.33
C ASP A 377 14.51 25.83 0.12
N GLY A 378 14.88 24.93 1.04
CA GLY A 378 14.02 23.85 1.54
C GLY A 378 13.94 22.63 0.61
N GLN A 379 14.79 22.54 -0.41
CA GLN A 379 14.95 21.39 -1.29
C GLN A 379 16.24 20.64 -0.93
N PHE A 380 16.16 19.33 -0.75
CA PHE A 380 17.31 18.50 -0.37
C PHE A 380 18.07 17.91 -1.57
N ASP A 381 17.55 18.10 -2.78
CA ASP A 381 18.16 17.71 -4.05
C ASP A 381 18.84 18.89 -4.78
N THR A 382 18.93 20.06 -4.14
CA THR A 382 19.75 21.19 -4.56
C THR A 382 20.92 21.37 -3.57
N MET A 383 21.97 22.09 -3.97
CA MET A 383 23.15 22.32 -3.12
C MET A 383 23.87 23.63 -3.45
N SER A 384 24.48 24.25 -2.44
CA SER A 384 25.53 25.25 -2.67
C SER A 384 26.86 24.59 -3.00
N HIS A 385 27.67 25.18 -3.89
CA HIS A 385 28.99 24.64 -4.22
C HIS A 385 29.97 25.77 -4.57
N THR A 386 31.08 25.85 -3.83
CA THR A 386 32.17 26.80 -4.09
C THR A 386 33.16 26.26 -5.12
N ASN A 387 34.04 27.10 -5.65
CA ASN A 387 35.23 26.59 -6.33
C ASN A 387 36.15 25.86 -5.34
N TYR A 388 37.09 25.10 -5.88
CA TYR A 388 38.18 24.56 -5.09
C TYR A 388 39.15 25.70 -4.73
N GLU A 389 39.04 26.19 -3.49
CA GLU A 389 39.82 27.30 -2.97
C GLU A 389 40.10 27.14 -1.48
N GLU A 390 41.18 27.76 -1.00
CA GLU A 390 41.52 27.75 0.42
C GLU A 390 40.49 28.55 1.24
N ASN A 391 40.10 28.02 2.40
CA ASN A 391 39.18 28.68 3.33
C ASN A 391 37.80 29.03 2.74
N ALA A 392 37.31 28.20 1.80
CA ALA A 392 35.99 28.36 1.20
C ALA A 392 34.90 28.45 2.28
N TRP A 393 33.93 29.36 2.08
CA TRP A 393 32.93 29.66 3.09
C TRP A 393 31.55 29.91 2.48
N TRP A 394 30.52 29.64 3.29
CA TRP A 394 29.12 29.95 3.02
C TRP A 394 28.52 30.64 4.25
N LYS A 395 27.61 31.60 4.05
CA LYS A 395 27.00 32.40 5.12
C LYS A 395 25.57 32.81 4.78
N VAL A 396 24.66 32.74 5.76
CA VAL A 396 23.28 33.21 5.65
C VAL A 396 22.99 34.38 6.58
N ASP A 397 22.23 35.36 6.11
CA ASP A 397 21.65 36.47 6.90
C ASP A 397 20.24 36.11 7.38
N LEU A 398 20.07 35.85 8.68
CA LEU A 398 18.81 35.35 9.22
C LEU A 398 17.74 36.43 9.41
N THR A 399 18.13 37.69 9.63
CA THR A 399 17.20 38.78 9.96
C THR A 399 17.00 39.73 8.77
N GLY A 400 18.02 39.97 7.96
CA GLY A 400 17.99 40.94 6.86
C GLY A 400 18.01 42.41 7.31
N ASP A 401 18.13 42.66 8.63
CA ASP A 401 18.19 43.98 9.25
C ASP A 401 19.28 44.03 10.35
N ASP A 402 19.53 45.20 10.96
CA ASP A 402 20.57 45.35 12.00
C ASP A 402 20.12 44.81 13.37
N SER A 403 19.59 43.59 13.42
CA SER A 403 19.19 42.88 14.63
C SER A 403 19.76 41.46 14.70
N ASN A 404 19.96 40.97 15.93
CA ASN A 404 20.26 39.57 16.21
C ASN A 404 18.95 38.80 16.46
N VAL A 405 18.95 37.51 16.14
CA VAL A 405 17.91 36.55 16.47
C VAL A 405 18.49 35.43 17.34
N SER A 406 17.67 34.87 18.22
CA SER A 406 18.10 33.76 19.08
C SER A 406 18.11 32.45 18.29
N ILE A 407 19.27 31.81 18.19
CA ILE A 407 19.52 30.59 17.42
C ILE A 407 19.64 29.43 18.41
N PRO A 408 18.69 28.48 18.46
CA PRO A 408 18.75 27.36 19.39
C PRO A 408 19.58 26.16 18.88
N GLY A 409 19.81 26.09 17.57
CA GLY A 409 20.51 24.98 16.92
C GLY A 409 20.72 25.23 15.42
N ILE A 410 21.60 24.45 14.81
CA ILE A 410 21.95 24.50 13.39
C ILE A 410 21.91 23.06 12.86
N VAL A 411 21.38 22.87 11.65
CA VAL A 411 21.42 21.59 10.94
C VAL A 411 22.10 21.82 9.60
N LEU A 412 23.10 21.00 9.27
CA LEU A 412 23.76 20.99 7.97
C LEU A 412 23.49 19.65 7.30
N THR A 413 23.01 19.67 6.05
CA THR A 413 22.80 18.45 5.27
C THR A 413 23.95 18.25 4.29
N ALA A 414 24.54 17.06 4.31
CA ALA A 414 25.58 16.70 3.37
C ALA A 414 25.02 16.56 1.94
N ARG A 415 25.89 16.75 0.95
CA ARG A 415 25.53 16.64 -0.47
C ARG A 415 24.84 15.31 -0.80
N TYR A 416 23.69 15.38 -1.49
CA TYR A 416 22.78 14.24 -1.66
C TYR A 416 23.23 13.17 -2.67
N ASP A 417 24.03 13.55 -3.68
CA ASP A 417 24.52 12.68 -4.76
C ASP A 417 25.93 12.09 -4.47
N GLY A 418 26.44 12.27 -3.26
CA GLY A 418 27.75 11.79 -2.81
C GLY A 418 28.80 12.89 -2.68
N TYR A 419 30.08 12.54 -2.82
CA TYR A 419 31.21 13.49 -2.77
C TYR A 419 31.31 14.28 -1.44
N THR A 420 30.88 13.68 -0.34
CA THR A 420 30.71 14.34 0.97
C THR A 420 32.02 14.69 1.67
N TRP A 421 33.16 14.20 1.18
CA TRP A 421 34.48 14.56 1.71
C TRP A 421 34.78 16.07 1.64
N GLY A 422 34.07 16.81 0.76
CA GLY A 422 34.16 18.27 0.69
C GLY A 422 33.61 19.00 1.92
N LEU A 423 32.79 18.35 2.74
CA LEU A 423 32.28 18.86 4.02
C LEU A 423 33.00 18.15 5.18
N SER A 424 34.31 18.33 5.27
CA SER A 424 35.16 17.84 6.35
C SER A 424 36.11 18.93 6.82
N ASN A 425 36.61 18.83 8.05
CA ASN A 425 37.48 19.79 8.70
C ASN A 425 36.99 21.24 8.53
N PHE A 426 35.88 21.60 9.18
CA PHE A 426 35.27 22.92 9.00
C PHE A 426 34.80 23.54 10.32
N PHE A 427 34.70 24.86 10.31
CA PHE A 427 34.10 25.65 11.38
C PHE A 427 32.66 26.01 11.06
N VAL A 428 31.80 25.95 12.07
CA VAL A 428 30.48 26.59 12.07
C VAL A 428 30.53 27.74 13.08
N ARG A 429 30.07 28.93 12.66
CA ARG A 429 30.07 30.13 13.48
C ARG A 429 28.71 30.79 13.48
N VAL A 430 28.30 31.27 14.65
CA VAL A 430 27.23 32.25 14.80
C VAL A 430 27.89 33.62 14.94
N LEU A 431 27.54 34.55 14.05
CA LEU A 431 28.09 35.91 14.04
C LEU A 431 27.01 36.91 14.47
N ASP A 432 27.46 37.94 15.19
CA ASP A 432 26.75 39.17 15.52
C ASP A 432 26.21 39.89 14.26
N LYS A 433 25.28 40.82 14.45
CA LYS A 433 24.74 41.74 13.43
C LYS A 433 25.79 42.53 12.62
N ASP A 434 27.01 42.71 13.12
CA ASP A 434 28.16 43.28 12.43
C ASP A 434 28.78 42.34 11.37
N GLY A 435 28.41 41.06 11.39
CA GLY A 435 28.87 40.03 10.47
C GLY A 435 30.33 39.61 10.65
N VAL A 436 30.98 39.99 11.75
CA VAL A 436 32.41 39.75 12.02
C VAL A 436 32.62 39.19 13.43
N THR A 437 31.91 39.70 14.43
CA THR A 437 32.06 39.26 15.82
C THR A 437 31.45 37.86 16.00
N VAL A 438 32.28 36.91 16.42
CA VAL A 438 31.89 35.53 16.63
C VAL A 438 31.22 35.39 18.00
N ALA A 439 29.91 35.18 18.01
CA ALA A 439 29.13 34.91 19.22
C ALA A 439 29.30 33.46 19.70
N TRP A 440 29.49 32.52 18.76
CA TRP A 440 29.78 31.13 19.03
C TRP A 440 30.53 30.48 17.86
N GLN A 441 31.39 29.51 18.14
CA GLN A 441 32.01 28.67 17.11
C GLN A 441 32.19 27.23 17.58
N GLY A 442 32.14 26.30 16.63
CA GLY A 442 32.52 24.90 16.80
C GLY A 442 33.30 24.41 15.58
N LYS A 443 34.14 23.39 15.79
CA LYS A 443 34.87 22.68 14.72
C LYS A 443 34.30 21.26 14.59
N PHE A 444 34.15 20.78 13.35
CA PHE A 444 33.45 19.54 13.05
C PHE A 444 34.16 18.71 11.99
N ILE A 445 33.98 17.39 12.08
CA ILE A 445 34.47 16.36 11.16
C ILE A 445 35.99 16.50 10.95
N GLU A 446 36.72 16.48 12.06
CA GLU A 446 38.20 16.53 12.03
C GLU A 446 38.80 15.15 11.70
N ASP A 447 38.06 14.07 11.99
CA ASP A 447 38.44 12.70 11.67
C ASP A 447 37.73 12.23 10.38
N PRO A 448 38.47 11.75 9.36
CA PRO A 448 37.87 11.21 8.13
C PRO A 448 36.87 10.06 8.34
N SER A 449 36.90 9.38 9.49
CA SER A 449 35.92 8.34 9.84
C SER A 449 34.55 8.90 10.26
N GLU A 450 34.45 10.21 10.50
CA GLU A 450 33.21 10.93 10.85
C GLU A 450 32.56 11.60 9.63
N ILE A 451 33.08 11.36 8.42
CA ILE A 451 32.51 11.91 7.18
C ILE A 451 31.07 11.41 7.02
N LEU A 452 30.17 12.36 6.80
CA LEU A 452 28.74 12.12 6.59
C LEU A 452 28.50 11.34 5.30
N GLY A 453 27.50 10.47 5.32
CA GLY A 453 26.89 9.85 4.15
C GLY A 453 26.18 10.89 3.28
N ALA A 454 25.86 10.48 2.04
CA ALA A 454 25.14 11.35 1.11
C ALA A 454 23.75 11.70 1.65
N GLY A 455 23.43 13.00 1.74
CA GLY A 455 22.16 13.48 2.31
C GLY A 455 22.02 13.32 3.82
N GLU A 456 23.08 12.94 4.54
CA GLU A 456 23.04 12.82 6.00
C GLU A 456 23.11 14.20 6.69
N ASP A 457 22.36 14.35 7.78
CA ASP A 457 22.30 15.57 8.57
C ASP A 457 23.30 15.57 9.72
N LEU A 458 24.04 16.67 9.87
CA LEU A 458 24.77 17.01 11.08
C LEU A 458 23.96 18.01 11.91
N ALA A 459 23.34 17.51 12.97
CA ALA A 459 22.63 18.34 13.94
C ALA A 459 23.58 18.92 15.00
N ILE A 460 23.71 20.24 15.02
CA ILE A 460 24.54 20.99 15.95
C ILE A 460 23.66 21.63 17.02
N THR A 461 23.72 21.07 18.23
CA THR A 461 23.04 21.64 19.40
C THR A 461 23.92 22.70 20.04
N LEU A 462 23.41 23.92 20.21
CA LEU A 462 24.13 24.99 20.89
C LEU A 462 23.95 24.85 22.43
N PRO A 463 24.99 25.04 23.25
CA PRO A 463 24.92 24.83 24.71
C PRO A 463 23.82 25.64 25.41
N THR A 464 23.51 26.81 24.84
CA THR A 464 22.34 27.66 25.09
C THR A 464 21.98 28.32 23.77
N ALA A 465 20.75 28.82 23.60
CA ALA A 465 20.42 29.63 22.43
C ALA A 465 21.41 30.81 22.32
N VAL A 466 22.01 30.98 21.15
CA VAL A 466 23.01 32.02 20.88
C VAL A 466 22.36 33.12 20.06
N ASP A 467 22.45 34.36 20.54
CA ASP A 467 21.96 35.49 19.76
C ASP A 467 22.98 35.85 18.67
N GLY A 468 22.52 35.88 17.42
CA GLY A 468 23.33 36.27 16.26
C GLY A 468 22.47 36.60 15.05
N ARG A 469 23.07 37.21 14.03
CA ARG A 469 22.41 37.52 12.76
C ARG A 469 22.82 36.55 11.66
N TYR A 470 24.07 36.12 11.65
CA TYR A 470 24.60 35.27 10.60
C TYR A 470 25.00 33.91 11.12
N VAL A 471 24.82 32.89 10.27
CA VAL A 471 25.47 31.59 10.45
C VAL A 471 26.43 31.41 9.29
N GLN A 472 27.68 31.07 9.59
CA GLN A 472 28.74 30.83 8.62
C GLN A 472 29.30 29.41 8.77
N VAL A 473 29.50 28.74 7.64
CA VAL A 473 30.27 27.51 7.51
C VAL A 473 31.55 27.82 6.74
N GLN A 474 32.71 27.40 7.24
CA GLN A 474 33.99 27.64 6.58
C GLN A 474 34.89 26.43 6.68
N LEU A 475 35.38 25.94 5.54
CA LEU A 475 36.38 24.87 5.47
C LEU A 475 37.73 25.37 6.00
N ASP A 476 38.48 24.51 6.68
CA ASP A 476 39.80 24.75 7.29
C ASP A 476 40.92 24.04 6.51
#